data_AF-A0A2W5CX86-F1
#
_entry.id   AF-A0A2W5CX86-F1
#
_cell.length_a   1.000
_cell.length_b   1.000
_cell.length_c   1.000
_cell.angle_alpha   90.00
_cell.angle_beta   90.00
_cell.angle_gamma   90.00
#
_symmetry.space_group_name_H-M   'P 1'
#
loop_
_entity.id
_entity.type
_entity.pdbx_description
1 polymer ?
#
loop_
_entity_poly.entity_id
_entity_poly.type
_entity_poly.pdbx_seq_one_letter_code
_entity_poly.pdbx_strand_id
1 'polypeptide(L)'
;MALRYAIILIPAVLGAASLFWVSSSPAGSASFYLATAVAFLVWLSAWLGFGDRRCLSPRAGSTAARELGVGVGLGLVLLGIFLLGAMVTRTIPVLAEPVAGLMDNMRVDALWATVLTLVLNGVGEELFFRDVARRALDSLASP
;
A
#
# COMPACT_ATOMS: atom_id res chain seq x y z
N MET A 1 -22.93 -14.90 -7.29
CA MET A 1 -21.74 -15.55 -6.68
C MET A 1 -20.46 -15.26 -7.47
N ALA A 2 -20.27 -15.79 -8.68
CA ALA A 2 -19.02 -15.65 -9.45
C ALA A 2 -18.54 -14.19 -9.66
N LEU A 3 -19.46 -13.27 -10.02
CA LEU A 3 -19.12 -11.85 -10.22
C LEU A 3 -18.56 -11.18 -8.95
N ARG A 4 -19.05 -11.57 -7.76
CA ARG A 4 -18.62 -10.98 -6.47
C ARG A 4 -17.19 -11.39 -6.13
N TYR A 5 -16.82 -12.64 -6.38
CA TYR A 5 -15.44 -13.10 -6.24
C TYR A 5 -14.51 -12.42 -7.26
N ALA A 6 -14.96 -12.23 -8.50
CA ALA A 6 -14.17 -11.58 -9.53
C ALA A 6 -13.81 -10.12 -9.18
N ILE A 7 -14.73 -9.37 -8.56
CA ILE A 7 -14.52 -7.99 -8.10
C ILE A 7 -13.35 -7.88 -7.10
N ILE A 8 -13.11 -8.94 -6.31
CA ILE A 8 -12.02 -8.98 -5.33
C ILE A 8 -10.76 -9.59 -5.95
N LEU A 9 -10.89 -10.80 -6.53
CA LEU A 9 -9.77 -11.61 -6.94
C LEU A 9 -9.02 -11.01 -8.12
N ILE A 10 -9.71 -10.42 -9.10
CA ILE A 10 -9.04 -9.87 -10.28
C ILE A 10 -8.14 -8.69 -9.89
N PRO A 11 -8.65 -7.63 -9.20
CA PRO A 11 -7.77 -6.55 -8.75
C PRO A 11 -6.70 -7.02 -7.77
N ALA A 12 -7.01 -7.96 -6.87
CA ALA A 12 -6.01 -8.48 -5.93
C ALA A 12 -4.85 -9.21 -6.63
N VAL A 13 -5.15 -10.04 -7.64
CA VAL A 13 -4.12 -10.74 -8.42
C VAL A 13 -3.30 -9.75 -9.26
N LEU A 14 -3.96 -8.80 -9.93
CA LEU A 14 -3.27 -7.77 -10.70
C LEU A 14 -2.41 -6.87 -9.81
N GLY A 15 -2.91 -6.52 -8.63
CA GLY A 15 -2.18 -5.74 -7.63
C GLY A 15 -0.99 -6.51 -7.08
N ALA A 16 -1.15 -7.79 -6.75
CA ALA A 16 -0.05 -8.66 -6.33
C ALA A 16 1.02 -8.81 -7.42
N ALA A 17 0.62 -9.01 -8.67
CA ALA A 17 1.55 -9.07 -9.81
C ALA A 17 2.31 -7.74 -9.98
N SER A 18 1.62 -6.61 -9.82
CA SER A 18 2.24 -5.28 -9.88
C SER A 18 3.23 -5.06 -8.74
N LEU A 19 2.87 -5.46 -7.51
CA LEU A 19 3.77 -5.39 -6.35
C LEU A 19 4.99 -6.30 -6.48
N PHE A 20 4.82 -7.48 -7.08
CA PHE A 20 5.94 -8.36 -7.42
C PHE A 20 6.89 -7.72 -8.45
N TRP A 21 6.33 -7.00 -9.43
CA TRP A 21 7.15 -6.23 -10.37
C TRP A 21 7.88 -5.06 -9.68
N VAL A 22 7.23 -4.38 -8.74
CA VAL A 22 7.87 -3.35 -7.89
C VAL A 22 9.04 -3.95 -7.11
N SER A 23 8.85 -5.10 -6.44
CA SER A 23 9.91 -5.74 -5.64
C SER A 23 11.08 -6.24 -6.48
N SER A 24 10.84 -6.54 -7.76
CA SER A 24 11.87 -7.00 -8.70
C SER A 24 12.59 -5.84 -9.40
N SER A 25 12.15 -4.60 -9.20
CA SER A 25 12.73 -3.42 -9.84
C SER A 25 13.84 -2.79 -8.97
N PRO A 26 14.93 -2.28 -9.58
CA PRO A 26 15.93 -1.52 -8.83
C PRO A 26 15.31 -0.29 -8.15
N ALA A 27 15.69 -0.02 -6.91
CA ALA A 27 15.16 1.10 -6.14
C ALA A 27 15.40 2.44 -6.84
N GLY A 28 14.37 3.29 -6.90
CA GLY A 28 14.45 4.63 -7.52
C GLY A 28 14.58 4.62 -9.06
N SER A 29 14.47 3.47 -9.71
CA SER A 29 14.51 3.37 -11.17
C SER A 29 13.19 3.77 -11.84
N ALA A 30 13.23 4.07 -13.14
CA ALA A 30 12.03 4.33 -13.92
C ALA A 30 11.06 3.12 -13.92
N SER A 31 11.58 1.88 -13.92
CA SER A 31 10.73 0.68 -13.86
C SER A 31 10.05 0.55 -12.50
N PHE A 32 10.73 0.91 -11.41
CA PHE A 32 10.13 0.96 -10.08
C PHE A 32 8.95 1.94 -10.04
N TYR A 33 9.12 3.17 -10.51
CA TYR A 33 8.04 4.16 -10.52
C TYR A 33 6.88 3.76 -11.44
N LEU A 34 7.19 3.18 -12.60
CA LEU A 34 6.17 2.67 -13.52
C LEU A 34 5.37 1.53 -12.89
N ALA A 35 6.03 0.52 -12.34
CA ALA A 35 5.37 -0.61 -11.69
C ALA A 35 4.50 -0.15 -10.50
N THR A 36 5.01 0.83 -9.74
CA THR A 36 4.31 1.41 -8.60
C THR A 36 3.09 2.24 -9.04
N ALA A 37 3.18 2.94 -10.18
CA ALA A 37 2.04 3.63 -10.78
C ALA A 37 0.99 2.65 -11.31
N VAL A 38 1.41 1.53 -11.91
CA VAL A 38 0.51 0.46 -12.36
C VAL A 38 -0.24 -0.13 -11.16
N ALA A 39 0.44 -0.44 -10.06
CA ALA A 39 -0.20 -0.93 -8.84
C ALA A 39 -1.27 0.05 -8.34
N PHE A 40 -0.93 1.33 -8.21
CA PHE A 40 -1.88 2.38 -7.86
C PHE A 40 -3.11 2.42 -8.79
N LEU A 41 -2.90 2.36 -10.11
CA LEU A 41 -3.98 2.38 -11.08
C LEU A 41 -4.86 1.14 -11.01
N VAL A 42 -4.30 -0.04 -10.70
CA VAL A 42 -5.09 -1.26 -10.46
C VAL A 42 -6.03 -1.06 -9.29
N TRP A 43 -5.52 -0.57 -8.15
CA TRP A 43 -6.35 -0.32 -6.98
C TRP A 43 -7.41 0.77 -7.22
N LEU A 44 -6.98 1.89 -7.82
CA LEU A 44 -7.85 3.02 -8.10
C LEU A 44 -8.95 2.64 -9.09
N SER A 45 -8.62 1.93 -10.18
CA SER A 45 -9.61 1.52 -11.18
C SER A 45 -10.65 0.55 -10.61
N ALA A 46 -10.23 -0.38 -9.74
CA ALA A 46 -11.14 -1.25 -9.03
C ALA A 46 -12.13 -0.47 -8.14
N TRP A 47 -11.64 0.54 -7.41
CA TRP A 47 -12.50 1.41 -6.61
C TRP A 47 -13.38 2.33 -7.46
N LEU A 48 -12.89 2.88 -8.57
CA LEU A 48 -13.72 3.68 -9.48
C LEU A 48 -14.85 2.86 -10.11
N GLY A 49 -14.61 1.58 -10.40
CA GLY A 49 -15.60 0.67 -10.99
C GLY A 49 -16.62 0.11 -9.99
N PHE A 50 -16.19 -0.21 -8.77
CA PHE A 50 -17.01 -0.97 -7.81
C PHE A 50 -17.16 -0.31 -6.42
N GLY A 51 -16.49 0.81 -6.20
CA GLY A 51 -16.42 1.50 -4.92
C GLY A 51 -17.66 2.32 -4.58
N ASP A 52 -17.84 2.61 -3.30
CA ASP A 52 -18.90 3.47 -2.76
C ASP A 52 -18.26 4.67 -2.06
N ARG A 53 -18.66 5.87 -2.49
CA ARG A 53 -18.13 7.13 -1.98
C ARG A 53 -18.42 7.35 -0.49
N ARG A 54 -19.37 6.63 0.09
CA ARG A 54 -19.63 6.64 1.54
C ARG A 54 -18.40 6.23 2.35
N CYS A 55 -17.45 5.47 1.77
CA CYS A 55 -16.21 5.08 2.45
C CYS A 55 -15.32 6.28 2.85
N LEU A 56 -15.52 7.44 2.21
CA LEU A 56 -14.81 8.68 2.49
C LEU A 56 -15.41 9.46 3.67
N SER A 57 -16.60 9.07 4.13
CA SER A 57 -17.23 9.67 5.30
C SER A 57 -16.75 8.99 6.58
N PRO A 58 -16.60 9.74 7.69
CA PRO A 58 -16.30 9.15 8.98
C PRO A 58 -17.36 8.11 9.38
N ARG A 59 -16.94 7.09 10.13
CA ARG A 59 -17.86 6.10 10.70
C ARG A 59 -18.86 6.77 11.64
N ALA A 60 -20.05 6.20 11.77
CA ALA A 60 -21.07 6.68 12.69
C ALA A 60 -20.48 6.79 14.11
N GLY A 61 -20.60 7.98 14.72
CA GLY A 61 -20.03 8.27 16.04
C GLY A 61 -18.52 8.57 16.05
N SER A 62 -17.88 8.75 14.89
CA SER A 62 -16.49 9.22 14.77
C SER A 62 -16.38 10.53 13.99
N THR A 63 -15.25 11.22 14.17
CA THR A 63 -14.89 12.40 13.39
C THR A 63 -13.74 12.06 12.44
N ALA A 64 -13.66 12.76 11.30
CA ALA A 64 -12.56 12.61 10.35
C ALA A 64 -11.19 12.79 11.03
N ALA A 65 -11.07 13.80 11.91
CA ALA A 65 -9.84 14.07 12.65
C ALA A 65 -9.43 12.91 13.56
N ARG A 66 -10.38 12.26 14.24
CA ARG A 66 -10.09 11.10 15.09
C ARG A 66 -9.63 9.90 14.28
N GLU A 67 -10.29 9.60 13.16
CA GLU A 67 -9.90 8.50 12.29
C GLU A 67 -8.53 8.72 11.66
N LEU A 68 -8.26 9.93 11.19
CA LEU A 68 -6.94 10.33 10.69
C LEU A 68 -5.88 10.20 11.79
N GLY A 69 -6.17 10.67 13.01
CA GLY A 69 -5.26 10.55 14.14
C GLY A 69 -4.91 9.10 14.49
N VAL A 70 -5.89 8.19 14.44
CA VAL A 70 -5.65 6.75 14.63
C VAL A 70 -4.81 6.17 13.49
N GLY A 71 -5.14 6.49 12.23
CA GLY A 71 -4.39 6.00 11.06
C GLY A 71 -2.95 6.47 11.06
N VAL A 72 -2.72 7.77 11.28
CA VAL A 72 -1.38 8.36 11.42
C VAL A 72 -0.65 7.77 12.62
N GLY A 73 -1.32 7.63 13.76
CA GLY A 73 -0.74 7.01 14.95
C GLY A 73 -0.25 5.59 14.70
N LEU A 74 -1.08 4.74 14.07
CA LEU A 74 -0.69 3.39 13.68
C LEU A 74 0.45 3.40 12.66
N GLY A 75 0.42 4.29 11.67
CA GLY A 75 1.50 4.45 10.70
C GLY A 75 2.83 4.82 11.35
N LEU A 76 2.81 5.76 12.31
CA LEU A 76 4.00 6.15 13.08
C LEU A 76 4.53 5.02 13.96
N VAL A 77 3.64 4.25 14.58
CA VAL A 77 4.03 3.05 15.37
C VAL A 77 4.71 2.02 14.47
N LEU A 78 4.12 1.71 13.31
CA LEU A 78 4.70 0.77 12.34
C LEU A 78 6.03 1.27 11.78
N LEU A 79 6.15 2.57 11.48
CA LEU A 79 7.41 3.19 11.08
C LEU A 79 8.47 3.06 12.18
N GLY A 80 8.10 3.29 13.44
CA GLY A 80 8.98 3.10 14.59
C GLY A 80 9.49 1.65 14.69
N ILE A 81 8.59 0.68 14.57
CA ILE A 81 8.96 -0.76 14.55
C ILE A 81 9.91 -1.07 13.39
N PHE A 82 9.64 -0.54 12.20
CA PHE A 82 10.50 -0.73 11.03
C PHE A 82 11.89 -0.15 11.24
N LEU A 83 12.00 1.08 11.75
CA LEU A 83 13.28 1.73 12.04
C LEU A 83 14.07 0.97 13.11
N LEU A 84 13.39 0.50 14.16
CA LEU A 84 14.01 -0.36 15.19
C LEU A 84 14.53 -1.67 14.58
N GLY A 85 13.73 -2.33 13.74
CA GLY A 85 14.14 -3.51 13.00
C GLY A 85 15.37 -3.24 12.14
N ALA A 86 15.38 -2.12 11.39
CA ALA A 86 16.53 -1.69 10.59
C ALA A 86 17.79 -1.47 11.45
N MET A 87 17.66 -0.85 12.63
CA MET A 87 18.78 -0.68 13.57
C MET A 87 19.31 -2.02 14.07
N VAL A 88 18.44 -2.98 14.39
CA VAL A 88 18.83 -4.32 14.81
C VAL A 88 19.52 -5.08 13.68
N THR A 89 19.03 -4.98 12.43
CA THR A 89 19.67 -5.69 11.31
C THR A 89 21.11 -5.24 11.04
N ARG A 90 21.46 -3.99 11.39
CA ARG A 90 22.85 -3.49 11.28
C ARG A 90 23.84 -4.17 12.23
N THR A 91 23.37 -4.79 13.31
CA THR A 91 24.25 -5.50 14.26
C THR A 91 24.50 -6.96 13.87
N ILE A 92 23.75 -7.49 12.91
CA ILE A 92 23.86 -8.87 12.42
C ILE A 92 24.75 -8.86 11.17
N PRO A 93 25.99 -9.40 11.20
CA PRO A 93 26.95 -9.25 10.11
C PRO A 93 26.44 -9.74 8.75
N VAL A 94 25.67 -10.84 8.73
CA VAL A 94 25.09 -11.41 7.50
C VAL A 94 24.04 -10.51 6.84
N LEU A 95 23.46 -9.56 7.60
CA LEU A 95 22.46 -8.60 7.15
C LEU A 95 23.04 -7.19 6.98
N ALA A 96 24.16 -6.89 7.65
CA ALA A 96 24.81 -5.58 7.59
C ALA A 96 25.43 -5.26 6.21
N GLU A 97 26.04 -6.25 5.56
CA GLU A 97 26.68 -6.08 4.24
C GLU A 97 25.68 -5.71 3.14
N PRO A 98 24.54 -6.41 2.98
CA PRO A 98 23.49 -6.01 2.04
C PRO A 98 22.92 -4.62 2.35
N VAL A 99 22.79 -4.26 3.63
CA VAL A 99 22.26 -2.96 4.06
C VAL A 99 23.22 -1.82 3.68
N ALA A 100 24.53 -2.01 3.83
CA ALA A 100 25.52 -1.02 3.41
C ALA A 100 25.48 -0.80 1.88
N GLY A 101 25.41 -1.88 1.10
CA GLY A 101 25.27 -1.81 -0.36
C GLY A 101 23.95 -1.16 -0.81
N LEU A 102 22.87 -1.28 -0.04
CA LEU A 102 21.60 -0.59 -0.31
C LEU A 102 21.68 0.91 0.00
N MET A 103 22.39 1.31 1.06
CA MET A 103 22.58 2.72 1.41
C MET A 103 23.45 3.46 0.40
N ASP A 104 24.47 2.81 -0.16
CA ASP A 104 25.30 3.37 -1.24
C ASP A 104 24.51 3.60 -2.55
N ASN A 105 23.41 2.86 -2.74
CA ASN A 105 22.50 3.03 -3.87
C ASN A 105 21.39 4.06 -3.61
N MET A 106 21.30 4.64 -2.41
CA MET A 106 20.23 5.57 -2.05
C MET A 106 20.48 6.94 -2.67
N ARG A 107 20.02 7.14 -3.91
CA ARG A 107 20.06 8.44 -4.56
C ARG A 107 19.02 9.37 -3.92
N VAL A 108 19.51 10.43 -3.27
CA VAL A 108 18.68 11.41 -2.52
C VAL A 108 17.78 12.23 -3.47
N ASP A 109 18.13 12.33 -4.75
CA ASP A 109 17.44 13.10 -5.78
C ASP A 109 15.99 12.62 -6.05
N ALA A 110 15.67 11.35 -5.79
CA ALA A 110 14.36 10.77 -6.09
C ALA A 110 13.43 10.63 -4.86
N LEU A 111 13.81 11.16 -3.69
CA LEU A 111 13.09 10.97 -2.44
C LEU A 111 11.63 11.44 -2.51
N TRP A 112 11.37 12.58 -3.14
CA TRP A 112 10.01 13.11 -3.29
C TRP A 112 9.13 12.26 -4.21
N ALA A 113 9.69 11.73 -5.30
CA ALA A 113 8.96 10.82 -6.18
C ALA A 113 8.57 9.55 -5.42
N THR A 114 9.48 8.99 -4.63
CA THR A 114 9.21 7.82 -3.80
C THR A 114 8.12 8.07 -2.76
N VAL A 115 8.20 9.19 -2.02
CA VAL A 115 7.18 9.57 -1.05
C VAL A 115 5.82 9.75 -1.72
N LEU A 116 5.78 10.42 -2.88
CA LEU A 116 4.53 10.59 -3.62
C LEU A 116 3.95 9.24 -4.05
N THR A 117 4.76 8.35 -4.59
CA THR A 117 4.29 7.02 -4.99
C THR A 117 3.82 6.16 -3.82
N LEU A 118 4.47 6.29 -2.65
CA LEU A 118 4.04 5.66 -1.41
C LEU A 118 2.66 6.16 -0.98
N VAL A 119 2.46 7.48 -0.96
CA VAL A 119 1.17 8.08 -0.59
C VAL A 119 0.07 7.66 -1.56
N LEU A 120 0.33 7.73 -2.87
CA LEU A 120 -0.65 7.33 -3.88
C LEU A 120 -1.02 5.86 -3.76
N ASN A 121 -0.05 4.96 -3.59
CA ASN A 121 -0.33 3.53 -3.39
C ASN A 121 -1.11 3.29 -2.11
N GLY A 122 -0.73 3.92 -1.00
CA GLY A 122 -1.48 3.80 0.25
C GLY A 122 -2.94 4.27 0.12
N VAL A 123 -3.18 5.36 -0.62
CA VAL A 123 -4.55 5.81 -0.94
C VAL A 123 -5.29 4.78 -1.79
N GLY A 124 -4.67 4.26 -2.85
CA GLY A 124 -5.27 3.23 -3.71
C GLY A 124 -5.63 1.97 -2.92
N GLU A 125 -4.70 1.47 -2.12
CA GLU A 125 -4.90 0.30 -1.26
C GLU A 125 -6.01 0.53 -0.24
N GLU A 126 -6.02 1.67 0.46
CA GLU A 126 -7.08 2.00 1.42
C GLU A 126 -8.45 2.02 0.71
N LEU A 127 -8.55 2.65 -0.46
CA LEU A 127 -9.79 2.68 -1.24
C LEU A 127 -10.25 1.27 -1.65
N PHE A 128 -9.35 0.41 -2.12
CA PHE A 128 -9.71 -0.94 -2.50
C PHE A 128 -10.06 -1.84 -1.29
N PHE A 129 -9.18 -1.91 -0.28
CA PHE A 129 -9.33 -2.85 0.83
C PHE A 129 -10.38 -2.41 1.83
N ARG A 130 -10.45 -1.12 2.18
CA ARG A 130 -11.42 -0.63 3.17
C ARG A 130 -12.84 -0.62 2.61
N ASP A 131 -13.01 -0.39 1.32
CA ASP A 131 -14.30 -0.29 0.67
C ASP A 131 -14.65 -1.51 -0.19
N VAL A 132 -14.05 -1.66 -1.37
CA VAL A 132 -14.45 -2.66 -2.37
C VAL A 132 -14.35 -4.07 -1.82
N ALA A 133 -13.18 -4.45 -1.32
CA ALA A 133 -12.94 -5.81 -0.83
C ALA A 133 -13.80 -6.13 0.39
N ARG A 134 -13.86 -5.21 1.36
CA ARG A 134 -14.69 -5.38 2.57
C ARG A 134 -16.16 -5.57 2.23
N ARG A 135 -16.76 -4.66 1.45
CA ARG A 135 -18.19 -4.74 1.11
C ARG A 135 -18.51 -5.97 0.26
N ALA A 136 -17.63 -6.32 -0.68
CA ALA A 136 -17.80 -7.52 -1.48
C ALA A 136 -17.76 -8.79 -0.60
N LEU A 137 -16.85 -8.86 0.38
CA LEU A 137 -16.79 -9.96 1.36
C LEU A 137 -18.03 -9.99 2.26
N ASP A 138 -18.47 -8.85 2.80
CA ASP A 138 -19.68 -8.77 3.63
C ASP A 138 -20.91 -9.28 2.85
N SER A 139 -21.00 -8.92 1.56
CA SER A 139 -22.08 -9.40 0.67
C SER A 139 -22.03 -10.90 0.38
N LEU A 140 -20.87 -11.55 0.52
CA LEU A 140 -20.71 -13.00 0.36
C LEU A 140 -21.03 -13.75 1.67
N ALA A 141 -20.80 -13.11 2.81
CA ALA A 141 -21.09 -13.66 4.14
C ALA A 141 -22.57 -13.55 4.54
N SER A 142 -23.32 -12.69 3.84
CA SER A 142 -24.76 -12.50 4.07
C SER A 142 -25.56 -13.60 3.34
N PRO A 143 -26.45 -14.34 4.02
CA PRO A 143 -27.23 -15.45 3.44
C PRO A 143 -28.23 -15.00 2.37
#